data_AF-A0A151F2X5-F1
#
_entry.id   AF-A0A151F2X5-F1
#
_cell.length_a   1.000
_cell.length_b   1.000
_cell.length_c   1.000
_cell.angle_alpha   90.00
_cell.angle_beta   90.00
_cell.angle_gamma   90.00
#
_symmetry.space_group_name_H-M   'P 1'
#
loop_
_entity.id
_entity.type
_entity.pdbx_description
1 polymer ?
#
loop_
_entity_poly.entity_id
_entity_poly.type
_entity_poly.pdbx_seq_one_letter_code
_entity_poly.pdbx_strand_id
1 'polypeptide(L)'
;MRIPAKDYTYESFNASLKELLRHHLQPEQGKLGVNLFTVDAEDLDAVICVLEHVGFDVEQHEEILFLTHEYQTYGKRMKSIQYAYFHDSDQILVVFALKSMDYYNSPLVWAAEKGGELAHLRFFPKIFNDLIERTLSFPDAQIVEFKGTKNDTFQSTGEKRSRVLKRKITYEALDGKCALEELTYQYGAVPTQVTFLIPNTVMFKVYENGRFILKDGDYGFFRQEIVHPTLESALQPVKDHKKAKLHTIAVGDRTEIERISVTFTISDRYDYSNFDDFLSMLEDADFSPFNEIKRQGSVVYRSFLSDEKMGAVLSFYSDEQNFVLSPKFGHGLHSLLRFYQFMLQEVDMKTEYTVK
;
A
#
# COMPACT_ATOMS: atom_id res chain seq x y z
N MET A 1 7.44 21.38 16.22
CA MET A 1 6.29 21.99 16.93
C MET A 1 5.47 20.84 17.47
N ARG A 2 5.28 20.73 18.79
CA ARG A 2 4.36 19.74 19.39
C ARG A 2 2.93 20.22 19.19
N ILE A 3 2.03 19.36 18.73
CA ILE A 3 0.59 19.69 18.62
C ILE A 3 0.03 19.71 20.04
N PRO A 4 -0.49 20.85 20.52
CA PRO A 4 -1.09 20.93 21.85
C PRO A 4 -2.46 20.22 21.81
N ALA A 5 -2.63 19.17 22.59
CA ALA A 5 -3.91 18.50 22.82
C ALA A 5 -4.29 18.65 24.30
N LYS A 6 -5.59 18.65 24.61
CA LYS A 6 -6.06 18.69 26.02
C LYS A 6 -5.77 17.36 26.74
N ASP A 7 -5.89 16.29 25.96
CA ASP A 7 -5.69 14.87 26.22
C ASP A 7 -5.12 14.32 24.90
N TYR A 8 -4.17 13.39 24.93
CA TYR A 8 -3.53 12.87 23.71
C TYR A 8 -4.27 11.63 23.18
N THR A 9 -5.60 11.71 23.20
CA THR A 9 -6.49 10.77 22.51
C THR A 9 -6.50 11.06 21.01
N TYR A 10 -6.85 10.07 20.18
CA TYR A 10 -6.90 10.22 18.73
C TYR A 10 -7.89 11.32 18.29
N GLU A 11 -9.06 11.40 18.92
CA GLU A 11 -10.07 12.42 18.58
C GLU A 11 -9.63 13.83 19.00
N SER A 12 -9.03 13.99 20.19
CA SER A 12 -8.51 15.28 20.64
C SER A 12 -7.33 15.76 19.79
N PHE A 13 -6.44 14.84 19.41
CA PHE A 13 -5.37 15.09 18.44
C PHE A 13 -5.90 15.60 17.10
N ASN A 14 -6.90 14.92 16.53
CA ASN A 14 -7.51 15.32 15.27
C ASN A 14 -8.23 16.68 15.38
N ALA A 15 -8.87 16.98 16.52
CA ALA A 15 -9.49 18.27 16.76
C ALA A 15 -8.44 19.41 16.81
N SER A 16 -7.33 19.18 17.51
CA SER A 16 -6.20 20.13 17.54
C SER A 16 -5.55 20.29 16.17
N LEU A 17 -5.42 19.21 15.40
CA LEU A 17 -4.88 19.25 14.04
C LEU A 17 -5.80 20.06 13.12
N LYS A 18 -7.12 19.87 13.21
CA LYS A 18 -8.12 20.65 12.47
C LYS A 18 -7.97 22.15 12.74
N GLU A 19 -7.81 22.53 14.00
CA GLU A 19 -7.66 23.94 14.38
C GLU A 19 -6.31 24.51 13.93
N LEU A 20 -5.23 23.76 14.08
CA LEU A 20 -3.90 24.16 13.61
C LEU A 20 -3.88 24.42 12.10
N LEU A 21 -4.51 23.56 11.32
CA LEU A 21 -4.58 23.67 9.86
C LEU A 21 -5.48 24.81 9.36
N ARG A 22 -6.36 25.37 10.22
CA ARG A 22 -7.14 26.57 9.90
C ARG A 22 -6.30 27.85 9.98
N HIS A 23 -5.41 27.93 10.98
CA HIS A 23 -4.67 29.16 11.29
C HIS A 23 -3.27 29.21 10.69
N HIS A 24 -2.73 28.08 10.26
CA HIS A 24 -1.40 27.99 9.66
C HIS A 24 -1.50 27.25 8.33
N LEU A 25 -1.10 27.91 7.22
CA LEU A 25 0.00 27.47 6.34
C LEU A 25 -0.08 28.09 4.94
N GLN A 26 1.12 28.37 4.40
CA GLN A 26 1.33 28.80 3.03
C GLN A 26 1.10 27.63 2.03
N PRO A 27 0.58 27.88 0.81
CA PRO A 27 0.09 26.84 -0.12
C PRO A 27 1.15 25.87 -0.67
N GLU A 28 2.43 26.25 -0.70
CA GLU A 28 3.41 25.61 -1.60
C GLU A 28 4.00 24.26 -1.13
N GLN A 29 3.86 23.88 0.16
CA GLN A 29 4.53 22.67 0.70
C GLN A 29 3.60 21.50 1.05
N GLY A 30 2.30 21.64 0.84
CA GLY A 30 1.28 20.72 1.37
C GLY A 30 1.08 20.90 2.87
N LYS A 31 -0.19 20.87 3.31
CA LYS A 31 -0.60 21.16 4.69
C LYS A 31 -0.41 19.98 5.64
N LEU A 32 -0.62 18.76 5.14
CA LEU A 32 -0.55 17.55 5.95
C LEU A 32 -0.31 16.32 5.08
N GLY A 33 0.71 15.52 5.41
CA GLY A 33 0.87 14.16 4.92
C GLY A 33 0.23 13.16 5.89
N VAL A 34 -0.51 12.21 5.36
CA VAL A 34 -1.04 11.05 6.09
C VAL A 34 -0.55 9.79 5.38
N ASN A 35 0.10 8.90 6.11
CA ASN A 35 0.70 7.69 5.56
C ASN A 35 0.20 6.48 6.33
N LEU A 36 -0.08 5.42 5.60
CA LEU A 36 -0.67 4.21 6.15
C LEU A 36 0.34 3.08 6.00
N PHE A 37 0.64 2.44 7.13
CA PHE A 37 1.53 1.28 7.17
C PHE A 37 0.82 0.11 7.84
N THR A 38 1.04 -1.10 7.33
CA THR A 38 0.77 -2.33 8.06
C THR A 38 2.00 -2.65 8.91
N VAL A 39 1.77 -3.07 10.14
CA VAL A 39 2.84 -3.47 11.06
C VAL A 39 2.55 -4.90 11.53
N ASP A 40 3.56 -5.76 11.49
CA ASP A 40 3.48 -7.12 12.02
C ASP A 40 3.85 -7.10 13.51
N ALA A 41 2.98 -6.51 14.32
CA ALA A 41 3.13 -6.38 15.77
C ALA A 41 1.88 -6.97 16.47
N GLU A 42 2.01 -7.32 17.75
CA GLU A 42 0.86 -7.83 18.52
C GLU A 42 0.16 -6.70 19.30
N ASP A 43 0.94 -5.73 19.77
CA ASP A 43 0.49 -4.62 20.60
C ASP A 43 1.29 -3.34 20.34
N LEU A 44 0.94 -2.27 21.06
CA LEU A 44 1.58 -0.96 20.93
C LEU A 44 3.07 -0.99 21.34
N ASP A 45 3.45 -1.80 22.33
CA ASP A 45 4.83 -1.88 22.81
C ASP A 45 5.73 -2.52 21.75
N ALA A 46 5.23 -3.55 21.05
CA ALA A 46 5.89 -4.12 19.89
C ALA A 46 6.02 -3.10 18.75
N VAL A 47 4.99 -2.30 18.48
CA VAL A 47 5.07 -1.21 17.47
C VAL A 47 6.15 -0.19 17.85
N ILE A 48 6.25 0.20 19.12
CA ILE A 48 7.29 1.13 19.58
C ILE A 48 8.69 0.51 19.33
N CYS A 49 8.89 -0.77 19.66
CA CYS A 49 10.15 -1.47 19.37
C CYS A 49 10.51 -1.42 17.88
N VAL A 50 9.53 -1.66 16.99
CA VAL A 50 9.74 -1.58 15.53
C VAL A 50 10.16 -0.16 15.12
N LEU A 51 9.49 0.87 15.65
CA LEU A 51 9.78 2.27 15.32
C LEU A 51 11.17 2.71 15.81
N GLU A 52 11.57 2.30 17.00
CA GLU A 52 12.91 2.55 17.55
C GLU A 52 13.98 1.82 16.73
N HIS A 53 13.75 0.56 16.36
CA HIS A 53 14.66 -0.20 15.50
C HIS A 53 14.88 0.47 14.13
N VAL A 54 13.81 1.05 13.58
CA VAL A 54 13.84 1.79 12.31
C VAL A 54 14.57 3.15 12.44
N GLY A 55 14.85 3.60 13.67
CA GLY A 55 15.70 4.76 13.95
C GLY A 55 14.96 6.01 14.41
N PHE A 56 13.77 5.86 15.01
CA PHE A 56 13.08 6.94 15.68
C PHE A 56 13.36 6.98 17.18
N ASP A 57 13.45 8.18 17.72
CA ASP A 57 13.15 8.42 19.13
C ASP A 57 11.63 8.50 19.27
N VAL A 58 11.05 7.65 20.11
CA VAL A 58 9.60 7.53 20.31
C VAL A 58 9.22 8.04 21.69
N GLU A 59 8.32 9.04 21.74
CA GLU A 59 7.67 9.45 22.98
C GLU A 59 6.18 9.11 22.92
N GLN A 60 5.69 8.28 23.82
CA GLN A 60 4.26 7.95 23.90
C GLN A 60 3.50 9.01 24.72
N HIS A 61 2.42 9.52 24.14
CA HIS A 61 1.44 10.36 24.81
C HIS A 61 0.06 9.73 24.68
N GLU A 62 -0.37 8.98 25.69
CA GLU A 62 -1.62 8.20 25.67
C GLU A 62 -1.71 7.32 24.40
N GLU A 63 -2.55 7.70 23.43
CA GLU A 63 -2.78 6.96 22.18
C GLU A 63 -1.88 7.43 21.02
N ILE A 64 -1.23 8.59 21.17
CA ILE A 64 -0.42 9.21 20.11
C ILE A 64 1.06 9.02 20.40
N LEU A 65 1.77 8.49 19.42
CA LEU A 65 3.23 8.39 19.41
C LEU A 65 3.82 9.63 18.76
N PHE A 66 4.75 10.28 19.44
CA PHE A 66 5.55 11.37 18.91
C PHE A 66 6.88 10.82 18.42
N LEU A 67 7.09 10.89 17.09
CA LEU A 67 8.22 10.28 16.43
C LEU A 67 9.22 11.37 16.02
N THR A 68 10.46 11.21 16.45
CA THR A 68 11.56 12.11 16.14
C THR A 68 12.69 11.37 15.43
N HIS A 69 13.22 11.96 14.36
CA HIS A 69 14.42 11.44 13.71
C HIS A 69 15.33 12.59 13.26
N GLU A 70 16.62 12.52 13.60
CA GLU A 70 17.63 13.45 13.09
C GLU A 70 18.29 12.92 11.83
N TYR A 71 18.32 13.75 10.78
CA TYR A 71 18.93 13.40 9.50
C TYR A 71 19.78 14.56 8.97
N GLN A 72 20.70 14.24 8.06
CA GLN A 72 21.55 15.24 7.42
C GLN A 72 21.13 15.45 5.96
N THR A 73 20.84 16.68 5.58
CA THR A 73 20.55 17.05 4.19
C THR A 73 21.31 18.32 3.81
N TYR A 74 21.96 18.33 2.65
CA TYR A 74 22.79 19.43 2.17
C TYR A 74 23.78 19.98 3.24
N GLY A 75 24.40 19.08 4.01
CA GLY A 75 25.35 19.45 5.06
C GLY A 75 24.74 20.02 6.35
N LYS A 76 23.41 20.15 6.45
CA LYS A 76 22.70 20.63 7.65
C LYS A 76 22.03 19.47 8.38
N ARG A 77 22.12 19.49 9.72
CA ARG A 77 21.30 18.62 10.58
C ARG A 77 19.88 19.15 10.61
N MET A 78 18.96 18.27 10.30
CA MET A 78 17.52 18.51 10.28
C MET A 78 16.85 17.52 11.23
N LYS A 79 15.67 17.89 11.72
CA LYS A 79 14.86 17.05 12.59
C LYS A 79 13.52 16.81 11.92
N SER A 80 13.20 15.57 11.61
CA SER A 80 11.88 15.13 11.18
C SER A 80 11.02 14.93 12.43
N ILE A 81 9.81 15.48 12.41
CA ILE A 81 8.83 15.31 13.49
C ILE A 81 7.55 14.76 12.87
N GLN A 82 7.12 13.60 13.37
CA GLN A 82 5.92 12.92 12.93
C GLN A 82 5.08 12.52 14.14
N TYR A 83 3.80 12.29 13.90
CA TYR A 83 2.88 11.75 14.89
C TYR A 83 2.33 10.45 14.36
N ALA A 84 2.19 9.44 15.20
CA ALA A 84 1.60 8.18 14.79
C ALA A 84 0.48 7.76 15.74
N TYR A 85 -0.52 7.12 15.17
CA TYR A 85 -1.60 6.47 15.89
C TYR A 85 -1.65 5.02 15.42
N PHE A 86 -1.68 4.09 16.36
CA PHE A 86 -1.74 2.67 16.08
C PHE A 86 -3.15 2.14 16.31
N HIS A 87 -3.76 1.61 15.26
CA HIS A 87 -5.08 1.01 15.30
C HIS A 87 -4.95 -0.51 15.52
N ASP A 88 -4.94 -0.92 16.78
CA ASP A 88 -4.66 -2.28 17.27
C ASP A 88 -5.42 -3.41 16.54
N SER A 89 -6.73 -3.26 16.40
CA SER A 89 -7.63 -4.24 15.80
C SER A 89 -7.32 -4.48 14.32
N ASP A 90 -6.81 -3.47 13.64
CA ASP A 90 -6.47 -3.52 12.23
C ASP A 90 -4.96 -3.62 11.97
N GLN A 91 -4.12 -3.49 13.01
CA GLN A 91 -2.65 -3.54 12.93
C GLN A 91 -2.10 -2.52 11.92
N ILE A 92 -2.66 -1.31 11.97
CA ILE A 92 -2.30 -0.21 11.09
C ILE A 92 -1.65 0.88 11.90
N LEU A 93 -0.53 1.38 11.38
CA LEU A 93 0.07 2.59 11.85
C LEU A 93 -0.30 3.74 10.90
N VAL A 94 -1.03 4.72 11.43
CA VAL A 94 -1.37 5.96 10.72
C VAL A 94 -0.38 7.04 11.14
N VAL A 95 0.40 7.53 10.18
CA VAL A 95 1.49 8.48 10.43
C VAL A 95 1.22 9.83 9.79
N PHE A 96 1.22 10.88 10.61
CA PHE A 96 0.96 12.27 10.26
C PHE A 96 2.27 13.06 10.21
N ALA A 97 2.46 13.82 9.13
CA ALA A 97 3.59 14.72 8.95
C ALA A 97 3.11 16.09 8.48
N LEU A 98 3.40 17.15 9.26
CA LEU A 98 2.99 18.53 8.91
C LEU A 98 3.83 19.16 7.79
N LYS A 99 5.01 18.61 7.52
CA LYS A 99 5.84 19.03 6.39
C LYS A 99 6.05 17.85 5.47
N SER A 100 5.82 18.05 4.18
CA SER A 100 6.03 17.01 3.17
C SER A 100 7.47 16.46 3.17
N MET A 101 8.46 17.31 3.48
CA MET A 101 9.88 16.92 3.62
C MET A 101 10.15 16.02 4.82
N ASP A 102 9.40 16.15 5.92
CA ASP A 102 9.59 15.31 7.11
C ASP A 102 9.27 13.84 6.78
N TYR A 103 8.33 13.62 5.84
CA TYR A 103 8.03 12.30 5.32
C TYR A 103 9.09 11.75 4.35
N TYR A 104 9.56 12.52 3.37
CA TYR A 104 10.53 12.02 2.40
C TYR A 104 11.88 11.63 3.02
N ASN A 105 12.20 12.26 4.15
CA ASN A 105 13.38 11.93 4.95
C ASN A 105 13.03 11.02 6.14
N SER A 106 11.86 10.40 6.13
CA SER A 106 11.41 9.49 7.18
C SER A 106 12.08 8.12 6.99
N PRO A 107 12.74 7.59 8.03
CA PRO A 107 13.21 6.21 8.05
C PRO A 107 12.10 5.19 7.80
N LEU A 108 10.83 5.52 8.09
CA LEU A 108 9.68 4.63 7.84
C LEU A 108 9.53 4.28 6.36
N VAL A 109 9.75 5.25 5.46
CA VAL A 109 9.63 5.02 4.02
C VAL A 109 10.68 4.01 3.58
N TRP A 110 11.91 4.21 4.04
CA TRP A 110 13.02 3.30 3.75
C TRP A 110 12.82 1.92 4.35
N ALA A 111 12.32 1.83 5.58
CA ALA A 111 12.02 0.55 6.23
C ALA A 111 10.90 -0.20 5.49
N ALA A 112 9.79 0.49 5.16
CA ALA A 112 8.69 -0.06 4.40
C ALA A 112 9.12 -0.54 3.00
N GLU A 113 10.06 0.18 2.38
CA GLU A 113 10.60 -0.18 1.07
C GLU A 113 11.63 -1.31 1.12
N LYS A 114 12.32 -1.51 2.24
CA LYS A 114 13.24 -2.65 2.43
C LYS A 114 12.50 -3.94 2.77
N GLY A 115 11.34 -3.85 3.41
CA GLY A 115 10.57 -5.01 3.87
C GLY A 115 10.90 -5.42 5.30
N GLY A 116 10.12 -6.37 5.84
CA GLY A 116 10.21 -6.85 7.23
C GLY A 116 8.94 -6.58 8.03
N GLU A 117 9.09 -6.05 9.24
CA GLU A 117 8.01 -5.82 10.22
C GLU A 117 7.06 -4.68 9.84
N LEU A 118 7.41 -3.87 8.83
CA LEU A 118 6.63 -2.71 8.41
C LEU A 118 6.51 -2.69 6.88
N ALA A 119 5.29 -2.46 6.38
CA ALA A 119 5.03 -2.32 4.95
C ALA A 119 4.03 -1.19 4.68
N HIS A 120 4.10 -0.59 3.49
CA HIS A 120 3.08 0.35 3.05
C HIS A 120 1.72 -0.34 2.87
N LEU A 121 0.64 0.26 3.35
CA LEU A 121 -0.71 -0.16 2.98
C LEU A 121 -1.00 0.35 1.56
N ARG A 122 -0.54 -0.40 0.56
CA ARG A 122 -0.70 -0.03 -0.85
C ARG A 122 -2.15 -0.18 -1.30
N PHE A 123 -2.59 0.73 -2.16
CA PHE A 123 -3.88 0.68 -2.83
C PHE A 123 -3.75 -0.11 -4.12
N PHE A 124 -4.34 -1.30 -4.13
CA PHE A 124 -4.48 -2.09 -5.35
C PHE A 124 -5.26 -1.31 -6.42
N PRO A 125 -5.06 -1.57 -7.73
CA PRO A 125 -5.69 -0.81 -8.81
C PRO A 125 -7.21 -0.65 -8.65
N LYS A 126 -7.91 -1.69 -8.18
CA LYS A 126 -9.34 -1.63 -7.89
C LYS A 126 -9.68 -0.57 -6.82
N ILE A 127 -9.02 -0.60 -5.66
CA ILE A 127 -9.23 0.38 -4.58
C ILE A 127 -8.89 1.79 -5.06
N PHE A 128 -7.82 1.92 -5.84
CA PHE A 128 -7.39 3.20 -6.36
C PHE A 128 -8.40 3.78 -7.38
N ASN A 129 -8.98 2.93 -8.24
CA ASN A 129 -10.06 3.29 -9.15
C ASN A 129 -11.34 3.64 -8.38
N ASP A 130 -11.72 2.86 -7.37
CA ASP A 130 -12.88 3.15 -6.51
C ASP A 130 -12.72 4.51 -5.81
N LEU A 131 -11.51 4.84 -5.35
CA LEU A 131 -11.18 6.16 -4.81
C LEU A 131 -11.33 7.26 -5.87
N ILE A 132 -10.83 7.04 -7.09
CA ILE A 132 -10.98 8.00 -8.20
C ILE A 132 -12.46 8.25 -8.50
N GLU A 133 -13.24 7.18 -8.70
CA GLU A 133 -14.67 7.26 -9.02
C GLU A 133 -15.46 7.95 -7.90
N ARG A 134 -15.23 7.54 -6.65
CA ARG A 134 -15.87 8.17 -5.48
C ARG A 134 -15.53 9.65 -5.38
N THR A 135 -14.27 10.02 -5.56
CA THR A 135 -13.86 11.42 -5.49
C THR A 135 -14.47 12.26 -6.61
N LEU A 136 -14.55 11.69 -7.82
CA LEU A 136 -15.17 12.34 -8.98
C LEU A 136 -16.70 12.36 -8.93
N SER A 137 -17.32 11.67 -7.97
CA SER A 137 -18.76 11.76 -7.71
C SER A 137 -19.17 13.02 -6.97
N PHE A 138 -18.22 13.73 -6.33
CA PHE A 138 -18.49 15.02 -5.71
C PHE A 138 -18.72 16.11 -6.78
N PRO A 139 -19.62 17.08 -6.54
CA PRO A 139 -19.89 18.16 -7.49
C PRO A 139 -18.62 18.90 -7.89
N ASP A 140 -18.46 19.11 -9.20
CA ASP A 140 -17.34 19.82 -9.82
C ASP A 140 -15.94 19.29 -9.48
N ALA A 141 -15.84 18.06 -8.96
CA ALA A 141 -14.57 17.42 -8.66
C ALA A 141 -13.78 17.12 -9.94
N GLN A 142 -12.48 17.40 -9.91
CA GLN A 142 -11.58 17.25 -11.06
C GLN A 142 -10.26 16.59 -10.67
N ILE A 143 -9.67 15.87 -11.62
CA ILE A 143 -8.26 15.50 -11.58
C ILE A 143 -7.47 16.62 -12.25
N VAL A 144 -6.56 17.24 -11.51
CA VAL A 144 -5.76 18.37 -12.00
C VAL A 144 -4.31 17.99 -12.32
N GLU A 145 -3.83 16.89 -11.74
CA GLU A 145 -2.49 16.35 -11.99
C GLU A 145 -2.54 14.83 -11.78
N PHE A 146 -1.87 14.05 -12.63
CA PHE A 146 -1.58 12.66 -12.30
C PHE A 146 -0.20 12.23 -12.83
N LYS A 147 0.33 11.19 -12.20
CA LYS A 147 1.50 10.45 -12.69
C LYS A 147 1.10 9.00 -12.85
N GLY A 148 1.55 8.40 -13.94
CA GLY A 148 1.30 7.00 -14.22
C GLY A 148 2.54 6.29 -14.74
N THR A 149 2.54 4.98 -14.57
CA THR A 149 3.50 4.08 -15.20
C THR A 149 2.74 3.18 -16.15
N LYS A 150 3.39 2.76 -17.23
CA LYS A 150 2.80 1.77 -18.12
C LYS A 150 2.73 0.42 -17.41
N ASN A 151 1.58 -0.24 -17.46
CA ASN A 151 1.44 -1.64 -17.15
C ASN A 151 1.40 -2.43 -18.48
N ASP A 152 2.33 -3.36 -18.66
CA ASP A 152 2.47 -4.13 -19.89
C ASP A 152 1.42 -5.26 -20.04
N THR A 153 0.68 -5.58 -18.97
CA THR A 153 -0.42 -6.56 -18.99
C THR A 153 -1.72 -6.02 -19.57
N PHE A 154 -1.88 -4.69 -19.70
CA PHE A 154 -3.08 -4.12 -20.30
C PHE A 154 -3.11 -4.46 -21.80
N GLN A 155 -4.16 -5.17 -22.23
CA GLN A 155 -4.41 -5.41 -23.66
C GLN A 155 -4.82 -4.09 -24.34
N SER A 156 -3.84 -3.24 -24.65
CA SER A 156 -4.10 -2.03 -25.44
C SER A 156 -4.39 -2.41 -26.89
N THR A 157 -5.46 -1.86 -27.44
CA THR A 157 -5.90 -2.08 -28.83
C THR A 157 -5.17 -1.20 -29.84
N GLY A 158 -4.39 -0.21 -29.37
CA GLY A 158 -3.63 0.71 -30.20
C GLY A 158 -2.32 0.15 -30.77
N GLU A 159 -1.82 0.74 -31.87
CA GLU A 159 -0.51 0.41 -32.45
C GLU A 159 0.60 0.49 -31.40
N LYS A 160 1.18 -0.67 -31.08
CA LYS A 160 2.14 -0.85 -29.99
C LYS A 160 3.45 -0.12 -30.30
N ARG A 161 3.62 1.11 -29.78
CA ARG A 161 4.96 1.71 -29.65
C ARG A 161 5.84 0.78 -28.80
N SER A 162 7.11 0.63 -29.19
CA SER A 162 8.08 -0.37 -28.65
C SER A 162 7.97 -0.61 -27.14
N ARG A 163 7.97 -1.91 -26.78
CA ARG A 163 7.78 -2.48 -25.43
C ARG A 163 9.03 -2.45 -24.55
N VAL A 164 10.20 -2.09 -25.09
CA VAL A 164 11.50 -2.25 -24.41
C VAL A 164 11.78 -1.13 -23.38
N LEU A 165 11.01 -0.04 -23.37
CA LEU A 165 11.29 1.14 -22.55
C LEU A 165 10.21 1.36 -21.49
N LYS A 166 10.63 1.36 -20.21
CA LYS A 166 9.80 1.82 -19.08
C LYS A 166 9.50 3.31 -19.27
N ARG A 167 8.22 3.67 -19.34
CA ARG A 167 7.76 5.05 -19.51
C ARG A 167 7.00 5.52 -18.29
N LYS A 168 7.26 6.77 -17.91
CA LYS A 168 6.52 7.51 -16.90
C LYS A 168 5.72 8.61 -17.58
N ILE A 169 4.44 8.69 -17.26
CA ILE A 169 3.55 9.73 -17.73
C ILE A 169 3.38 10.74 -16.59
N THR A 170 3.45 12.02 -16.91
CA THR A 170 3.05 13.11 -16.02
C THR A 170 2.11 13.99 -16.83
N TYR A 171 0.95 14.26 -16.27
CA TYR A 171 -0.09 15.05 -16.89
C TYR A 171 -0.58 16.09 -15.89
N GLU A 172 -0.80 17.31 -16.37
CA GLU A 172 -1.26 18.47 -15.60
C GLU A 172 -2.15 19.34 -16.48
N ALA A 173 -3.46 19.23 -16.27
CA ALA A 173 -4.51 20.02 -16.92
C ALA A 173 -5.87 19.67 -16.29
N LEU A 174 -6.92 20.41 -16.65
CA LEU A 174 -8.25 20.29 -16.04
C LEU A 174 -9.09 19.12 -16.57
N ASP A 175 -8.69 18.50 -17.69
CA ASP A 175 -9.31 17.32 -18.29
C ASP A 175 -8.65 16.01 -17.83
N GLY A 176 -8.04 15.99 -16.64
CA GLY A 176 -7.27 14.86 -16.12
C GLY A 176 -8.04 13.54 -16.03
N LYS A 177 -9.38 13.57 -15.88
CA LYS A 177 -10.22 12.36 -15.97
C LYS A 177 -10.18 11.77 -17.39
N CYS A 178 -10.52 12.58 -18.39
CA CYS A 178 -10.55 12.14 -19.79
C CYS A 178 -9.16 11.67 -20.25
N ALA A 179 -8.12 12.42 -19.89
CA ALA A 179 -6.75 12.06 -20.21
C ALA A 179 -6.31 10.75 -19.53
N LEU A 180 -6.71 10.52 -18.27
CA LEU A 180 -6.41 9.27 -17.57
C LEU A 180 -7.13 8.08 -18.24
N GLU A 181 -8.40 8.22 -18.58
CA GLU A 181 -9.19 7.20 -19.28
C GLU A 181 -8.58 6.87 -20.66
N GLU A 182 -8.23 7.90 -21.43
CA GLU A 182 -7.57 7.75 -22.72
C GLU A 182 -6.22 7.04 -22.59
N LEU A 183 -5.38 7.47 -21.65
CA LEU A 183 -4.05 6.91 -21.47
C LEU A 183 -4.08 5.49 -20.91
N THR A 184 -5.06 5.19 -20.06
CA THR A 184 -5.30 3.82 -19.57
C THR A 184 -5.71 2.92 -20.75
N TYR A 185 -6.69 3.35 -21.54
CA TYR A 185 -7.21 2.55 -22.66
C TYR A 185 -6.19 2.36 -23.80
N GLN A 186 -5.55 3.45 -24.25
CA GLN A 186 -4.67 3.41 -25.41
C GLN A 186 -3.26 2.90 -25.08
N TYR A 187 -2.76 3.18 -23.87
CA TYR A 187 -1.36 2.93 -23.52
C TYR A 187 -1.17 2.01 -22.31
N GLY A 188 -2.25 1.53 -21.67
CA GLY A 188 -2.15 0.72 -20.45
C GLY A 188 -1.55 1.49 -19.28
N ALA A 189 -1.74 2.81 -19.22
CA ALA A 189 -1.23 3.62 -18.13
C ALA A 189 -2.00 3.32 -16.84
N VAL A 190 -1.28 3.01 -15.76
CA VAL A 190 -1.84 2.86 -14.42
C VAL A 190 -1.39 4.06 -13.58
N PRO A 191 -2.33 4.81 -12.95
CA PRO A 191 -1.97 5.96 -12.14
C PRO A 191 -1.28 5.51 -10.85
N THR A 192 -0.13 6.11 -10.57
CA THR A 192 0.65 5.92 -9.33
C THR A 192 0.45 7.07 -8.35
N GLN A 193 -0.01 8.23 -8.86
CA GLN A 193 -0.27 9.44 -8.10
C GLN A 193 -1.38 10.23 -8.79
N VAL A 194 -2.36 10.74 -8.03
CA VAL A 194 -3.42 11.60 -8.55
C VAL A 194 -3.63 12.79 -7.60
N THR A 195 -3.74 13.99 -8.15
CA THR A 195 -4.16 15.20 -7.43
C THR A 195 -5.59 15.53 -7.82
N PHE A 196 -6.45 15.63 -6.81
CA PHE A 196 -7.84 16.03 -6.94
C PHE A 196 -8.05 17.46 -6.47
N LEU A 197 -8.99 18.13 -7.11
CA LEU A 197 -9.55 19.41 -6.71
C LEU A 197 -11.07 19.26 -6.61
N ILE A 198 -11.61 19.48 -5.42
CA ILE A 198 -13.05 19.66 -5.18
C ILE A 198 -13.22 21.15 -4.85
N PRO A 199 -13.77 21.96 -5.78
CA PRO A 199 -13.85 23.41 -5.61
C PRO A 199 -14.46 23.82 -4.28
N ASN A 200 -13.88 24.85 -3.65
CA ASN A 200 -14.28 25.40 -2.35
C ASN A 200 -14.27 24.41 -1.17
N THR A 201 -13.76 23.19 -1.36
CA THR A 201 -13.82 22.12 -0.36
C THR A 201 -12.44 21.63 0.00
N VAL A 202 -11.73 21.00 -0.95
CA VAL A 202 -10.44 20.36 -0.69
C VAL A 202 -9.60 20.20 -1.95
N MET A 203 -8.29 20.35 -1.82
CA MET A 203 -7.30 19.91 -2.79
C MET A 203 -6.36 18.93 -2.12
N PHE A 204 -6.23 17.73 -2.67
CA PHE A 204 -5.38 16.70 -2.09
C PHE A 204 -4.72 15.84 -3.16
N LYS A 205 -3.64 15.19 -2.77
CA LYS A 205 -2.88 14.26 -3.60
C LYS A 205 -2.88 12.89 -2.93
N VAL A 206 -3.09 11.84 -3.70
CA VAL A 206 -2.99 10.45 -3.26
C VAL A 206 -1.91 9.73 -4.07
N TYR A 207 -1.25 8.78 -3.42
CA TYR A 207 -0.27 7.88 -4.01
C TYR A 207 -0.74 6.44 -3.86
N GLU A 208 -0.37 5.58 -4.81
CA GLU A 208 -0.68 4.15 -4.77
C GLU A 208 -0.11 3.45 -3.52
N ASN A 209 0.89 4.02 -2.86
CA ASN A 209 1.53 3.42 -1.68
C ASN A 209 0.84 3.75 -0.34
N GLY A 210 -0.43 4.17 -0.36
CA GLY A 210 -1.16 4.45 0.86
C GLY A 210 -0.92 5.84 1.45
N ARG A 211 -0.27 6.73 0.70
CA ARG A 211 0.02 8.10 1.13
C ARG A 211 -1.01 9.09 0.60
N PHE A 212 -1.46 9.96 1.47
CA PHE A 212 -2.23 11.14 1.13
C PHE A 212 -1.50 12.42 1.54
N ILE A 213 -1.70 13.49 0.77
CA ILE A 213 -1.23 14.83 1.07
C ILE A 213 -2.39 15.80 0.90
N LEU A 214 -2.85 16.39 1.99
CA LEU A 214 -3.75 17.54 1.95
C LEU A 214 -2.94 18.75 1.48
N LYS A 215 -3.26 19.29 0.31
CA LYS A 215 -2.64 20.51 -0.21
C LYS A 215 -3.37 21.75 0.30
N ASP A 216 -4.69 21.75 0.26
CA ASP A 216 -5.54 22.86 0.70
C ASP A 216 -6.96 22.40 1.08
N GLY A 217 -7.72 23.23 1.81
CA GLY A 217 -9.12 23.02 2.15
C GLY A 217 -9.41 22.38 3.53
N ASP A 218 -10.60 21.78 3.67
CA ASP A 218 -11.13 21.26 4.94
C ASP A 218 -10.55 19.88 5.31
N TYR A 219 -9.78 19.86 6.40
CA TYR A 219 -9.23 18.63 6.97
C TYR A 219 -10.29 17.62 7.44
N GLY A 220 -11.44 18.09 7.96
CA GLY A 220 -12.52 17.23 8.40
C GLY A 220 -13.10 16.43 7.25
N PHE A 221 -13.43 17.11 6.15
CA PHE A 221 -13.88 16.49 4.90
C PHE A 221 -12.81 15.52 4.37
N PHE A 222 -11.55 15.97 4.27
CA PHE A 222 -10.45 15.14 3.80
C PHE A 222 -10.29 13.84 4.61
N ARG A 223 -10.35 13.90 5.94
CA ARG A 223 -10.25 12.71 6.79
C ARG A 223 -11.46 11.78 6.60
N GLN A 224 -12.67 12.33 6.73
CA GLN A 224 -13.89 11.53 6.83
C GLN A 224 -14.39 11.00 5.48
N GLU A 225 -14.26 11.77 4.40
CA GLU A 225 -14.81 11.42 3.09
C GLU A 225 -13.77 10.79 2.16
N ILE A 226 -12.48 11.08 2.38
CA ILE A 226 -11.39 10.61 1.51
C ILE A 226 -10.55 9.53 2.19
N VAL A 227 -9.93 9.83 3.34
CA VAL A 227 -8.96 8.91 3.96
C VAL A 227 -9.65 7.70 4.58
N HIS A 228 -10.62 7.89 5.48
CA HIS A 228 -11.30 6.80 6.18
C HIS A 228 -11.97 5.80 5.23
N PRO A 229 -12.75 6.20 4.22
CA PRO A 229 -13.43 5.22 3.36
C PRO A 229 -12.45 4.50 2.43
N THR A 230 -11.30 5.10 2.08
CA THR A 230 -10.24 4.39 1.35
C THR A 230 -9.54 3.37 2.23
N LEU A 231 -9.29 3.74 3.48
CA LEU A 231 -8.70 2.87 4.49
C LEU A 231 -9.57 1.62 4.69
N GLU A 232 -10.88 1.78 4.87
CA GLU A 232 -11.81 0.66 5.03
C GLU A 232 -11.74 -0.33 3.86
N SER A 233 -11.76 0.16 2.61
CA SER A 233 -11.62 -0.68 1.41
C SER A 233 -10.25 -1.35 1.33
N ALA A 234 -9.18 -0.62 1.64
CA ALA A 234 -7.81 -1.13 1.58
C ALA A 234 -7.52 -2.20 2.63
N LEU A 235 -8.24 -2.18 3.74
CA LEU A 235 -8.09 -3.15 4.82
C LEU A 235 -8.82 -4.44 4.61
N GLN A 236 -9.74 -4.53 3.66
CA GLN A 236 -10.53 -5.75 3.48
C GLN A 236 -9.63 -7.00 3.29
N PRO A 237 -8.59 -7.00 2.44
CA PRO A 237 -7.67 -8.14 2.31
C PRO A 237 -6.88 -8.43 3.60
N VAL A 238 -6.52 -7.39 4.36
CA VAL A 238 -5.80 -7.52 5.64
C VAL A 238 -6.72 -8.18 6.67
N LYS A 239 -7.98 -7.74 6.76
CA LYS A 239 -9.02 -8.27 7.66
C LYS A 239 -9.34 -9.73 7.31
N ASP A 240 -9.46 -10.04 6.03
CA ASP A 240 -9.71 -11.41 5.57
C ASP A 240 -8.54 -12.34 5.91
N HIS A 241 -7.30 -11.87 5.75
CA HIS A 241 -6.12 -12.62 6.19
C HIS A 241 -6.09 -12.84 7.69
N LYS A 242 -6.42 -11.81 8.49
CA LYS A 242 -6.48 -11.93 9.96
C LYS A 242 -7.53 -12.93 10.43
N LYS A 243 -8.72 -12.93 9.83
CA LYS A 243 -9.77 -13.91 10.17
C LYS A 243 -9.34 -15.35 9.93
N ALA A 244 -8.47 -15.57 8.95
CA ALA A 244 -7.93 -16.88 8.68
C ALA A 244 -6.74 -17.23 9.62
N LYS A 245 -6.04 -16.24 10.19
CA LYS A 245 -5.07 -16.50 11.28
C LYS A 245 -5.87 -16.90 12.51
N LEU A 246 -5.61 -18.12 12.99
CA LEU A 246 -5.97 -18.66 14.31
C LEU A 246 -7.28 -19.47 14.38
N HIS A 247 -7.29 -20.64 13.75
CA HIS A 247 -7.83 -21.80 14.44
C HIS A 247 -6.71 -22.79 14.73
N THR A 248 -6.37 -22.88 16.00
CA THR A 248 -5.61 -24.01 16.52
C THR A 248 -6.64 -25.06 16.90
N ILE A 249 -6.77 -26.11 16.10
CA ILE A 249 -7.71 -27.19 16.39
C ILE A 249 -6.96 -28.21 17.24
N ALA A 250 -7.44 -28.46 18.45
CA ALA A 250 -6.97 -29.58 19.25
C ALA A 250 -7.55 -30.86 18.64
N VAL A 251 -6.71 -31.63 17.94
CA VAL A 251 -7.07 -32.95 17.40
C VAL A 251 -6.45 -34.00 18.32
N GLY A 252 -7.19 -34.35 19.39
CA GLY A 252 -6.68 -35.24 20.43
C GLY A 252 -5.53 -34.61 21.23
N ASP A 253 -4.39 -35.31 21.35
CA ASP A 253 -3.18 -34.81 22.02
C ASP A 253 -2.30 -33.91 21.12
N ARG A 254 -2.78 -33.56 19.92
CA ARG A 254 -2.03 -32.76 18.94
C ARG A 254 -2.72 -31.43 18.67
N THR A 255 -1.89 -30.40 18.68
CA THR A 255 -2.25 -29.04 18.29
C THR A 255 -2.03 -28.92 16.78
N GLU A 256 -3.10 -28.90 15.99
CA GLU A 256 -3.00 -28.60 14.55
C GLU A 256 -3.20 -27.11 14.32
N ILE A 257 -2.22 -26.47 13.65
CA ILE A 257 -2.30 -25.09 13.19
C ILE A 257 -3.02 -25.11 11.85
N GLU A 258 -4.21 -24.52 11.77
CA GLU A 258 -4.88 -24.29 10.50
C GLU A 258 -4.01 -23.34 9.66
N ARG A 259 -3.51 -23.86 8.54
CA ARG A 259 -2.65 -23.10 7.63
C ARG A 259 -3.55 -22.35 6.66
N ILE A 260 -3.53 -21.03 6.77
CA ILE A 260 -4.19 -20.14 5.83
C ILE A 260 -3.64 -20.40 4.44
N SER A 261 -4.55 -20.65 3.51
CA SER A 261 -4.24 -20.66 2.09
C SER A 261 -4.91 -19.47 1.43
N VAL A 262 -4.14 -18.70 0.69
CA VAL A 262 -4.68 -17.64 -0.16
C VAL A 262 -4.69 -18.18 -1.58
N THR A 263 -5.84 -18.11 -2.22
CA THR A 263 -6.00 -18.41 -3.64
C THR A 263 -6.11 -17.10 -4.41
N PHE A 264 -5.24 -16.94 -5.40
CA PHE A 264 -5.29 -15.90 -6.42
C PHE A 264 -5.84 -16.52 -7.70
N THR A 265 -6.96 -16.00 -8.18
CA THR A 265 -7.59 -16.49 -9.41
C THR A 265 -7.43 -15.44 -10.50
N ILE A 266 -6.78 -15.81 -11.60
CA ILE A 266 -6.61 -14.94 -12.76
C ILE A 266 -7.73 -15.16 -13.78
N SER A 267 -7.96 -14.18 -14.64
CA SER A 267 -9.01 -14.17 -15.67
C SER A 267 -8.57 -14.88 -16.96
N ASP A 268 -7.32 -14.66 -17.37
CA ASP A 268 -6.70 -15.36 -18.50
C ASP A 268 -6.02 -16.65 -18.01
N ARG A 269 -5.90 -17.68 -18.85
CA ARG A 269 -5.24 -18.94 -18.47
C ARG A 269 -3.76 -18.92 -18.83
N TYR A 270 -2.91 -19.44 -17.95
CA TYR A 270 -1.55 -19.84 -18.32
C TYR A 270 -1.60 -21.19 -19.06
N ASP A 271 -0.74 -21.31 -20.06
CA ASP A 271 -0.38 -22.58 -20.67
C ASP A 271 1.04 -22.97 -20.26
N TYR A 272 1.50 -24.16 -20.66
CA TYR A 272 2.84 -24.60 -20.29
C TYR A 272 3.94 -23.74 -20.94
N SER A 273 3.69 -23.17 -22.12
CA SER A 273 4.67 -22.40 -22.89
C SER A 273 4.91 -20.99 -22.36
N ASN A 274 3.93 -20.36 -21.72
CA ASN A 274 4.06 -19.04 -21.11
C ASN A 274 4.35 -19.08 -19.60
N PHE A 275 4.38 -20.27 -18.98
CA PHE A 275 4.67 -20.40 -17.55
C PHE A 275 6.14 -20.09 -17.21
N ASP A 276 7.08 -20.30 -18.13
CA ASP A 276 8.49 -19.94 -17.92
C ASP A 276 8.70 -18.41 -17.89
N ASP A 277 7.89 -17.66 -18.64
CA ASP A 277 7.86 -16.19 -18.55
C ASP A 277 7.35 -15.75 -17.17
N PHE A 278 6.35 -16.45 -16.62
CA PHE A 278 5.86 -16.20 -15.25
C PHE A 278 6.93 -16.44 -14.19
N LEU A 279 7.70 -17.53 -14.28
CA LEU A 279 8.81 -17.78 -13.36
C LEU A 279 9.89 -16.69 -13.45
N SER A 280 10.18 -16.21 -14.66
CA SER A 280 11.12 -15.10 -14.87
C SER A 280 10.60 -13.80 -14.23
N MET A 281 9.30 -13.51 -14.38
CA MET A 281 8.66 -12.36 -13.72
C MET A 281 8.68 -12.46 -12.19
N LEU A 282 8.53 -13.67 -11.62
CA LEU A 282 8.66 -13.89 -10.18
C LEU A 282 10.06 -13.55 -9.68
N GLU A 283 11.09 -14.04 -10.36
CA GLU A 283 12.49 -13.76 -10.01
C GLU A 283 12.80 -12.26 -10.13
N ASP A 284 12.35 -11.59 -11.21
CA ASP A 284 12.46 -10.14 -11.39
C ASP A 284 11.74 -9.35 -10.27
N ALA A 285 10.75 -9.97 -9.64
CA ALA A 285 10.02 -9.47 -8.50
C ALA A 285 10.55 -10.01 -7.16
N ASP A 286 11.82 -10.43 -7.05
CA ASP A 286 12.47 -10.96 -5.83
C ASP A 286 11.71 -12.11 -5.15
N PHE A 287 11.01 -12.95 -5.91
CA PHE A 287 10.42 -14.20 -5.45
C PHE A 287 11.19 -15.36 -6.07
N SER A 288 11.99 -16.04 -5.25
CA SER A 288 12.88 -17.11 -5.71
C SER A 288 12.25 -18.48 -5.46
N PRO A 289 11.83 -19.21 -6.51
CA PRO A 289 11.31 -20.56 -6.37
C PRO A 289 12.41 -21.58 -6.02
N PHE A 290 12.08 -22.57 -5.21
CA PHE A 290 12.95 -23.70 -4.90
C PHE A 290 12.16 -24.98 -4.60
N ASN A 291 12.83 -26.13 -4.68
CA ASN A 291 12.22 -27.48 -4.58
C ASN A 291 11.04 -27.66 -5.55
N GLU A 292 11.30 -27.36 -6.81
CA GLU A 292 10.27 -27.27 -7.84
C GLU A 292 9.84 -28.63 -8.37
N ILE A 293 8.54 -28.79 -8.56
CA ILE A 293 7.92 -29.93 -9.23
C ILE A 293 7.06 -29.36 -10.37
N LYS A 294 7.58 -29.47 -11.60
CA LYS A 294 6.87 -29.13 -12.84
C LYS A 294 6.59 -30.41 -13.63
N ARG A 295 5.35 -30.64 -14.05
CA ARG A 295 4.98 -31.81 -14.87
C ARG A 295 4.74 -31.41 -16.32
N GLN A 296 5.48 -32.04 -17.24
CA GLN A 296 5.36 -31.78 -18.67
C GLN A 296 3.94 -32.11 -19.17
N GLY A 297 3.29 -31.17 -19.85
CA GLY A 297 1.92 -31.31 -20.35
C GLY A 297 0.82 -30.91 -19.36
N SER A 298 1.16 -30.42 -18.16
CA SER A 298 0.21 -29.81 -17.22
C SER A 298 0.78 -28.50 -16.67
N VAL A 299 -0.07 -27.48 -16.48
CA VAL A 299 0.31 -26.21 -15.81
C VAL A 299 0.41 -26.38 -14.29
N VAL A 300 0.33 -27.62 -13.79
CA VAL A 300 0.50 -27.91 -12.38
C VAL A 300 1.96 -27.73 -11.98
N TYR A 301 2.19 -26.69 -11.19
CA TYR A 301 3.50 -26.33 -10.66
C TYR A 301 3.42 -26.26 -9.14
N ARG A 302 4.45 -26.81 -8.48
CA ARG A 302 4.59 -26.76 -7.03
C ARG A 302 6.00 -26.34 -6.68
N SER A 303 6.15 -25.40 -5.76
CA SER A 303 7.44 -25.00 -5.23
C SER A 303 7.27 -24.43 -3.83
N PHE A 304 8.40 -24.12 -3.19
CA PHE A 304 8.44 -23.08 -2.18
C PHE A 304 8.92 -21.80 -2.83
N LEU A 305 8.35 -20.66 -2.44
CA LEU A 305 8.82 -19.33 -2.85
C LEU A 305 9.51 -18.69 -1.65
N SER A 306 10.74 -18.24 -1.86
CA SER A 306 11.45 -17.35 -0.94
C SER A 306 11.14 -15.91 -1.37
N ASP A 307 10.45 -15.14 -0.53
CA ASP A 307 10.31 -13.70 -0.70
C ASP A 307 11.56 -13.03 -0.12
N GLU A 308 12.52 -12.71 -0.97
CA GLU A 308 13.84 -12.21 -0.54
C GLU A 308 13.74 -10.85 0.16
N LYS A 309 12.73 -10.07 -0.21
CA LYS A 309 12.49 -8.73 0.34
C LYS A 309 11.92 -8.79 1.75
N MET A 310 11.03 -9.74 2.02
CA MET A 310 10.38 -9.88 3.34
C MET A 310 11.04 -10.94 4.22
N GLY A 311 11.98 -11.72 3.69
CA GLY A 311 12.61 -12.82 4.42
C GLY A 311 11.62 -13.93 4.78
N ALA A 312 10.59 -14.16 3.94
CA ALA A 312 9.54 -15.13 4.20
C ALA A 312 9.60 -16.32 3.24
N VAL A 313 9.10 -17.47 3.68
CA VAL A 313 8.94 -18.67 2.84
C VAL A 313 7.47 -19.01 2.72
N LEU A 314 7.00 -19.17 1.49
CA LEU A 314 5.62 -19.52 1.15
C LEU A 314 5.62 -20.87 0.43
N SER A 315 4.68 -21.77 0.74
CA SER A 315 4.38 -22.86 -0.20
C SER A 315 3.56 -22.33 -1.33
N PHE A 316 3.91 -22.71 -2.55
CA PHE A 316 3.27 -22.26 -3.77
C PHE A 316 2.77 -23.45 -4.59
N TYR A 317 1.53 -23.34 -5.02
CA TYR A 317 0.91 -24.25 -5.96
C TYR A 317 0.26 -23.40 -7.05
N SER A 318 0.46 -23.77 -8.30
CA SER A 318 -0.23 -23.16 -9.44
C SER A 318 -0.87 -24.23 -10.29
N ASP A 319 -2.03 -23.91 -10.85
CA ASP A 319 -2.56 -24.55 -12.05
C ASP A 319 -2.79 -23.50 -13.17
N GLU A 320 -3.60 -23.83 -14.18
CA GLU A 320 -3.87 -22.96 -15.33
C GLU A 320 -4.46 -21.59 -14.95
N GLN A 321 -5.13 -21.48 -13.80
CA GLN A 321 -5.91 -20.30 -13.43
C GLN A 321 -5.78 -19.88 -11.97
N ASN A 322 -5.35 -20.80 -11.10
CA ASN A 322 -5.30 -20.59 -9.67
C ASN A 322 -3.87 -20.68 -9.15
N PHE A 323 -3.49 -19.70 -8.34
CA PHE A 323 -2.25 -19.67 -7.60
C PHE A 323 -2.57 -19.71 -6.12
N VAL A 324 -2.10 -20.74 -5.43
CA VAL A 324 -2.36 -20.96 -4.01
C VAL A 324 -1.06 -20.76 -3.25
N LEU A 325 -1.08 -19.83 -2.30
CA LEU A 325 0.03 -19.54 -1.40
C LEU A 325 -0.35 -19.83 0.04
N SER A 326 0.58 -20.40 0.79
CA SER A 326 0.44 -20.56 2.24
C SER A 326 1.74 -20.22 2.95
N PRO A 327 1.73 -19.30 3.93
CA PRO A 327 2.93 -18.99 4.71
C PRO A 327 3.49 -20.22 5.42
N LYS A 328 4.82 -20.36 5.39
CA LYS A 328 5.55 -21.41 6.13
C LYS A 328 6.45 -20.82 7.21
N PHE A 329 7.12 -19.70 6.91
CA PHE A 329 8.04 -19.04 7.81
C PHE A 329 8.12 -17.54 7.51
N GLY A 330 8.43 -16.71 8.51
CA GLY A 330 8.62 -15.26 8.37
C GLY A 330 7.31 -14.45 8.28
N HIS A 331 7.41 -13.22 7.77
CA HIS A 331 6.33 -12.23 7.68
C HIS A 331 5.28 -12.57 6.61
N GLY A 332 4.52 -13.65 6.84
CA GLY A 332 3.60 -14.25 5.87
C GLY A 332 2.54 -13.30 5.31
N LEU A 333 1.99 -12.38 6.12
CA LEU A 333 0.99 -11.41 5.65
C LEU A 333 1.60 -10.43 4.64
N HIS A 334 2.73 -9.81 4.98
CA HIS A 334 3.38 -8.84 4.10
C HIS A 334 3.82 -9.48 2.77
N SER A 335 4.33 -10.71 2.81
CA SER A 335 4.67 -11.46 1.60
C SER A 335 3.47 -11.83 0.75
N LEU A 336 2.33 -12.18 1.37
CA LEU A 336 1.09 -12.44 0.62
C LEU A 336 0.53 -11.17 -0.02
N LEU A 337 0.55 -10.03 0.67
CA LEU A 337 0.13 -8.74 0.09
C LEU A 337 1.07 -8.30 -1.04
N ARG A 338 2.39 -8.50 -0.87
CA ARG A 338 3.39 -8.26 -1.90
C ARG A 338 3.16 -9.15 -3.12
N PHE A 339 2.89 -10.44 -2.90
CA PHE A 339 2.57 -11.36 -3.99
C PHE A 339 1.26 -10.98 -4.69
N TYR A 340 0.25 -10.55 -3.94
CA TYR A 340 -0.99 -10.06 -4.55
C TYR A 340 -0.74 -8.86 -5.47
N GLN A 341 0.10 -7.94 -5.01
CA GLN A 341 0.49 -6.78 -5.80
C GLN A 341 1.21 -7.21 -7.09
N PHE A 342 2.16 -8.15 -6.98
CA PHE A 342 2.84 -8.73 -8.13
C PHE A 342 1.83 -9.31 -9.14
N MET A 343 0.86 -10.10 -8.66
CA MET A 343 -0.18 -10.66 -9.52
C MET A 343 -0.98 -9.56 -10.24
N LEU A 344 -1.38 -8.51 -9.53
CA LEU A 344 -2.16 -7.42 -10.13
C LEU A 344 -1.38 -6.54 -11.12
N GLN A 345 -0.06 -6.44 -10.94
CA GLN A 345 0.79 -5.56 -11.74
C GLN A 345 1.39 -6.27 -12.94
N GLU A 346 1.94 -7.47 -12.74
CA GLU A 346 2.76 -8.16 -13.74
C GLU A 346 2.03 -9.34 -14.40
N VAL A 347 0.95 -9.85 -13.79
CA VAL A 347 0.23 -11.03 -14.28
C VAL A 347 -1.14 -10.68 -14.84
N ASP A 348 -2.07 -10.30 -13.97
CA ASP A 348 -3.45 -9.96 -14.32
C ASP A 348 -4.04 -8.96 -13.31
N MET A 349 -4.38 -7.76 -13.80
CA MET A 349 -5.03 -6.70 -13.02
C MET A 349 -6.42 -7.06 -12.46
N LYS A 350 -7.05 -8.12 -12.98
CA LYS A 350 -8.35 -8.64 -12.52
C LYS A 350 -8.21 -9.78 -11.52
N THR A 351 -6.99 -10.08 -11.06
CA THR A 351 -6.75 -11.16 -10.09
C THR A 351 -7.66 -11.03 -8.88
N GLU A 352 -8.45 -12.06 -8.63
CA GLU A 352 -9.31 -12.17 -7.45
C GLU A 352 -8.53 -12.77 -6.28
N TYR A 353 -8.76 -12.24 -5.09
CA TYR A 353 -8.13 -12.66 -3.84
C TYR A 353 -9.15 -13.37 -2.96
N THR A 354 -8.90 -14.64 -2.63
CA THR A 354 -9.75 -15.41 -1.72
C THR A 354 -8.91 -16.05 -0.62
N VAL A 355 -9.34 -15.89 0.63
CA VAL A 355 -8.73 -16.56 1.78
C VAL A 355 -9.54 -17.80 2.12
N LYS A 356 -8.86 -18.94 2.29
CA LYS A 356 -9.45 -20.23 2.64
C LYS A 356 -8.71 -20.87 3.81
#